data_AF-A0A7W1TWR2-F1
#
_entry.id   AF-A0A7W1TWR2-F1
#
_cell.length_a   1.000
_cell.length_b   1.000
_cell.length_c   1.000
_cell.angle_alpha   90.00
_cell.angle_beta   90.00
_cell.angle_gamma   90.00
#
_symmetry.space_group_name_H-M   'P 1'
#
loop_
_entity.id
_entity.type
_entity.pdbx_description
1 polymer ?
#
loop_
_entity_poly.entity_id
_entity_poly.type
_entity_poly.pdbx_seq_one_letter_code
_entity_poly.pdbx_strand_id
1 'polypeptide(L)' 'MTLTATDSSTWALDEWRGNASCRNADPGLFFPVGTTGPAVSQIEAAKIVCRACP' A
#
# COMPACT_ATOMS: atom_id res chain seq x y z
N MET A 1 26.56 21.15 -21.98
CA MET A 1 25.76 19.91 -21.88
C MET A 1 25.31 19.81 -20.43
N THR A 2 24.27 20.56 -20.06
CA THR A 2 23.69 20.59 -18.72
C THR A 2 22.26 20.10 -18.85
N LEU A 3 22.04 18.82 -18.53
CA LEU A 3 20.71 18.25 -18.46
C LEU A 3 20.06 18.78 -17.18
N THR A 4 19.27 19.86 -17.31
CA THR A 4 18.25 20.16 -16.30
C THR A 4 17.12 19.16 -16.52
N ALA A 5 17.22 18.01 -15.86
CA ALA A 5 16.13 17.05 -15.78
C ALA A 5 14.99 17.67 -14.95
N THR A 6 14.13 18.45 -15.61
CA THR A 6 12.86 18.94 -15.06
C THR A 6 11.71 17.98 -15.36
N ASP A 7 11.97 16.68 -15.34
CA ASP A 7 10.93 15.67 -15.59
C ASP A 7 11.16 14.40 -14.78
N SER A 8 11.11 14.52 -13.44
CA SER A 8 11.28 13.36 -12.56
C SER A 8 10.68 13.46 -11.14
N SER A 9 9.88 14.46 -10.79
CA SER A 9 9.71 14.76 -9.35
C SER A 9 8.33 14.52 -8.73
N THR A 10 7.28 14.27 -9.49
CA THR A 10 5.95 14.05 -8.87
C THR A 10 5.77 12.64 -8.32
N TRP A 11 6.44 11.64 -8.88
CA TRP A 11 6.40 10.25 -8.40
C TRP A 11 7.26 9.98 -7.15
N ALA A 12 8.13 10.92 -6.77
CA ALA A 12 8.92 10.87 -5.54
C ALA A 12 8.27 11.62 -4.35
N LEU A 13 7.20 12.40 -4.60
CA LEU A 13 6.47 13.20 -3.60
C LEU A 13 5.13 12.58 -3.20
N ASP A 14 4.98 11.28 -3.42
CA ASP A 14 3.79 10.52 -2.98
C ASP A 14 3.91 10.22 -1.47
N GLU A 15 3.97 11.28 -0.66
CA GLU A 15 4.18 11.25 0.80
C GLU A 15 3.18 10.29 1.49
N TRP A 16 1.96 10.23 0.97
CA TRP A 16 0.93 9.30 1.45
C TRP A 16 1.37 7.83 1.38
N ARG A 17 2.19 7.43 0.40
CA ARG A 17 2.76 6.06 0.32
C ARG A 17 3.82 5.82 1.39
N GLY A 18 4.48 6.86 1.86
CA GLY A 18 5.38 6.82 3.01
C GLY A 18 4.62 6.60 4.32
N ASN A 19 3.44 7.22 4.42
CA ASN A 19 2.59 7.16 5.61
C ASN A 19 1.62 5.95 5.64
N ALA A 20 1.51 5.21 4.54
CA ALA A 20 0.62 4.06 4.43
C ALA A 20 1.02 2.92 5.38
N SER A 21 0.14 2.59 6.34
CA SER A 21 0.43 1.52 7.32
C SER A 21 0.62 0.14 6.67
N CYS A 22 0.02 -0.10 5.49
CA CYS A 22 0.18 -1.35 4.74
C CYS A 22 1.62 -1.59 4.26
N ARG A 23 2.47 -0.55 4.19
CA ARG A 23 3.88 -0.67 3.80
C ARG A 23 4.67 -1.61 4.70
N ASN A 24 4.31 -1.71 5.98
CA ASN A 24 5.00 -2.52 6.98
C ASN A 24 4.31 -3.88 7.24
N ALA A 25 3.21 -4.17 6.55
CA ALA A 25 2.50 -5.44 6.65
C ALA A 25 2.97 -6.41 5.57
N ASP A 26 2.70 -7.71 5.77
CA ASP A 26 2.95 -8.72 4.74
C ASP A 26 2.16 -8.40 3.46
N PRO A 27 2.80 -8.27 2.27
CA PRO A 27 2.08 -8.01 1.03
C PRO A 27 1.01 -9.06 0.73
N GLY A 28 1.27 -10.33 1.05
CA GLY A 28 0.34 -11.43 0.81
C GLY A 28 -1.02 -11.22 1.49
N LEU A 29 -1.06 -10.52 2.62
CA LEU A 29 -2.27 -10.20 3.36
C LEU A 29 -3.33 -9.47 2.51
N PHE A 30 -2.90 -8.63 1.57
CA PHE A 30 -3.79 -7.80 0.74
C PHE A 30 -4.27 -8.49 -0.54
N PHE A 31 -3.83 -9.73 -0.80
CA PHE A 31 -4.19 -10.50 -2.00
C PHE A 31 -4.84 -11.85 -1.62
N PRO A 32 -6.06 -11.83 -1.05
CA PRO A 32 -6.78 -13.05 -0.71
C PRO A 32 -7.20 -13.84 -1.96
N VAL A 33 -7.15 -15.17 -1.86
CA VAL A 33 -7.66 -16.07 -2.90
C VAL A 33 -9.15 -16.30 -2.67
N GLY A 34 -9.97 -15.52 -3.36
CA GLY A 34 -11.42 -15.54 -3.24
C GLY A 34 -11.96 -14.60 -2.15
N THR A 35 -13.24 -14.76 -1.83
CA THR A 35 -13.98 -13.86 -0.91
C THR A 35 -14.75 -14.61 0.18
N THR A 36 -14.61 -15.93 0.25
CA THR A 36 -15.31 -16.82 1.17
C THR A 36 -14.34 -17.74 1.90
N GLY A 37 -14.80 -18.42 2.95
CA GLY A 37 -13.97 -19.34 3.72
C GLY A 37 -12.74 -18.65 4.33
N PRO A 38 -11.52 -19.21 4.19
CA PRO A 38 -10.30 -18.63 4.76
C PRO A 38 -9.99 -17.20 4.30
N ALA A 39 -10.48 -16.80 3.12
CA ALA A 39 -10.30 -15.44 2.62
C ALA A 39 -11.00 -14.39 3.49
N VAL A 40 -12.08 -14.74 4.20
CA VAL A 40 -12.81 -13.79 5.06
C VAL A 40 -11.92 -13.27 6.19
N SER A 41 -11.19 -14.17 6.86
CA SER A 41 -10.24 -13.77 7.91
C SER A 41 -9.09 -12.93 7.37
N GLN A 42 -8.58 -13.25 6.18
CA GLN A 42 -7.53 -12.48 5.52
C GLN A 42 -8.00 -11.07 5.14
N ILE A 43 -9.23 -10.96 4.60
CA ILE A 43 -9.87 -9.68 4.26
C ILE A 43 -10.09 -8.83 5.51
N GLU A 44 -10.60 -9.40 6.60
CA GLU A 44 -10.79 -8.63 7.84
C GLU A 44 -9.45 -8.19 8.45
N ALA A 45 -8.42 -9.03 8.39
CA ALA A 45 -7.08 -8.65 8.83
C ALA A 45 -6.48 -7.51 7.98
N ALA A 46 -6.63 -7.55 6.65
CA ALA A 46 -6.24 -6.46 5.76
C ALA A 46 -7.03 -5.17 6.08
N LYS A 47 -8.34 -5.27 6.30
CA LYS A 47 -9.19 -4.12 6.68
C LYS A 47 -8.79 -3.50 8.00
N ILE A 48 -8.33 -4.28 8.99
CA ILE A 48 -7.82 -3.73 10.25
C ILE A 48 -6.63 -2.80 9.98
N VAL A 49 -5.70 -3.21 9.12
CA VAL A 49 -4.56 -2.36 8.72
C VAL A 49 -5.06 -1.09 8.03
N CYS A 50 -6.01 -1.20 7.10
CA CYS A 50 -6.57 -0.05 6.40
C CYS A 50 -7.29 0.93 7.34
N ARG A 51 -8.04 0.43 8.33
CA ARG A 51 -8.74 1.28 9.32
C ARG A 51 -7.79 2.04 10.25
N ALA A 52 -6.58 1.53 10.45
CA ALA A 52 -5.55 2.17 11.26
C ALA A 52 -4.63 3.11 10.45
N CYS A 53 -4.79 3.15 9.12
CA CYS A 53 -4.01 4.03 8.25
C CYS A 53 -4.40 5.49 8.52
N PRO A 54 -3.42 6.42 8.60
CA PRO A 54 -3.68 7.86 8.75
C PRO A 54 -4.42 8.46 7.55
#